data_AF-A0A1G2E0B7-F1
#
_entry.id   AF-A0A1G2E0B7-F1
#
_cell.length_a   1.000
_cell.length_b   1.000
_cell.length_c   1.000
_cell.angle_alpha   90.00
_cell.angle_beta   90.00
_cell.angle_gamma   90.00
#
_symmetry.space_group_name_H-M   'P 1'
#
loop_
_entity.id
_entity.type
_entity.pdbx_description
1 polymer ?
#
loop_
_entity_poly.entity_id
_entity_poly.type
_entity_poly.pdbx_seq_one_letter_code
_entity_poly.pdbx_strand_id
1 'polypeptide(L)'
;MKKLKGFTLIELLVVIAIIGILAAIVLVSLTGARKKAYDVRITAGMGQIRTTAEIIKDTDGDYDNVCLVGSCGTGAVPSSDIATIATDINSQNATGQSDLTIFRDSSGVGSTAYCAYIQMNTNYWCVDSTLISKTYTNVPTCTAADFTCN
;
A
#
# COMPACT_ATOMS: atom_id res chain seq x y z
N MET A 1 -5.74 -66.15 1.63
CA MET A 1 -6.33 -65.05 0.84
C MET A 1 -6.54 -63.84 1.76
N LYS A 2 -5.82 -62.73 1.54
CA LYS A 2 -6.00 -61.49 2.32
C LYS A 2 -7.22 -60.75 1.76
N LYS A 3 -8.27 -60.57 2.56
CA LYS A 3 -9.42 -59.74 2.19
C LYS A 3 -8.95 -58.28 2.11
N LEU A 4 -9.00 -57.70 0.93
CA LEU A 4 -8.89 -56.24 0.75
C LEU A 4 -10.15 -55.61 1.33
N LYS A 5 -10.02 -54.84 2.42
CA LYS A 5 -11.10 -54.00 2.93
C LYS A 5 -11.24 -52.81 1.98
N GLY A 6 -12.35 -52.74 1.24
CA GLY A 6 -12.70 -51.57 0.44
C GLY A 6 -13.32 -50.48 1.31
N PHE A 7 -13.10 -49.21 0.96
CA PHE A 7 -13.82 -48.09 1.54
C PHE A 7 -15.29 -48.11 1.10
N THR A 8 -16.19 -47.74 1.99
CA THR A 8 -17.60 -47.56 1.66
C THR A 8 -17.83 -46.17 1.04
N LEU A 9 -18.82 -46.07 0.14
CA LEU A 9 -19.20 -44.79 -0.46
C LEU A 9 -19.65 -43.76 0.59
N ILE A 10 -20.26 -44.22 1.68
CA ILE A 10 -20.71 -43.37 2.79
C ILE A 10 -19.51 -42.77 3.54
N GLU A 11 -18.46 -43.55 3.78
CA GLU A 11 -17.24 -43.05 4.41
C GLU A 11 -16.60 -41.94 3.58
N LEU A 12 -16.53 -42.10 2.27
CA LEU A 12 -16.00 -41.05 1.39
C LEU A 12 -16.90 -39.80 1.35
N LEU A 13 -18.22 -39.99 1.36
CA LEU A 13 -19.19 -38.89 1.33
C LEU A 13 -19.11 -38.03 2.60
N VAL A 14 -19.00 -38.64 3.77
CA VAL A 14 -18.89 -37.90 5.04
C VAL A 14 -17.58 -37.12 5.11
N VAL A 15 -16.48 -37.68 4.59
CA VAL A 15 -15.17 -37.00 4.60
C VAL A 15 -15.19 -35.73 3.73
N ILE A 16 -15.73 -35.81 2.51
CA ILE A 16 -15.82 -34.61 1.66
C ILE A 16 -16.77 -33.56 2.25
N ALA A 17 -17.82 -33.99 2.96
CA ALA A 17 -18.73 -33.08 3.64
C ALA A 17 -18.02 -32.32 4.78
N ILE A 18 -17.24 -33.02 5.61
CA ILE A 18 -16.48 -32.39 6.70
C ILE A 18 -15.40 -31.45 6.13
N ILE A 19 -14.65 -31.87 5.11
CA ILE A 19 -13.64 -31.02 4.45
C ILE A 19 -14.31 -29.77 3.87
N GLY A 20 -15.50 -29.89 3.27
CA GLY A 20 -16.25 -28.77 2.72
C GLY A 20 -16.63 -27.73 3.79
N ILE A 21 -17.10 -28.18 4.96
CA ILE A 21 -17.46 -27.28 6.08
C ILE A 21 -16.21 -26.55 6.60
N LEU A 22 -15.12 -27.28 6.82
CA LEU A 22 -13.87 -26.69 7.32
C LEU A 22 -13.29 -25.69 6.31
N ALA A 23 -13.30 -26.01 5.02
CA ALA A 23 -12.80 -25.13 3.97
C ALA A 23 -13.59 -23.81 3.87
N ALA A 24 -14.92 -23.87 4.02
CA ALA A 24 -15.77 -22.68 3.97
C ALA A 24 -15.44 -21.67 5.09
N ILE A 25 -15.24 -22.16 6.32
CA ILE A 25 -14.88 -21.32 7.48
C ILE A 25 -13.51 -20.66 7.27
N VAL A 26 -12.53 -21.43 6.79
CA VAL A 26 -11.16 -20.93 6.54
C VAL A 26 -11.17 -19.84 5.47
N LEU A 27 -11.93 -19.99 4.40
CA LEU A 27 -11.96 -19.04 3.28
C LEU A 27 -12.39 -17.63 3.71
N VAL A 28 -13.41 -17.54 4.59
CA VAL A 28 -13.88 -16.24 5.12
C VAL A 28 -12.79 -15.57 5.94
N SER A 29 -12.12 -16.33 6.82
CA SER A 29 -11.04 -15.79 7.66
C SER A 29 -9.81 -15.32 6.86
N LEU A 30 -9.46 -16.04 5.79
CA LEU A 30 -8.28 -15.76 4.97
C LEU A 30 -8.43 -14.46 4.17
N THR A 31 -9.65 -14.14 3.72
CA THR A 31 -9.91 -12.91 2.96
C THR A 31 -9.65 -11.66 3.80
N GLY A 32 -10.09 -11.66 5.07
CA GLY A 32 -9.82 -10.55 6.00
C GLY A 32 -8.34 -10.45 6.37
N ALA A 33 -7.66 -11.59 6.59
CA ALA A 33 -6.24 -11.62 6.90
C ALA A 33 -5.37 -11.04 5.77
N ARG A 34 -5.69 -11.35 4.50
CA ARG A 34 -4.99 -10.80 3.33
C ARG A 34 -5.15 -9.28 3.23
N LYS A 35 -6.37 -8.76 3.41
CA LYS A 35 -6.64 -7.31 3.43
C LYS A 35 -5.77 -6.57 4.46
N LYS A 36 -5.71 -7.11 5.69
CA LYS A 36 -4.86 -6.54 6.74
C LYS A 36 -3.37 -6.63 6.39
N ALA A 37 -2.93 -7.71 5.74
CA ALA A 37 -1.53 -7.85 5.31
C ALA A 37 -1.15 -6.81 4.24
N TYR A 38 -2.07 -6.53 3.30
CA TYR A 38 -1.87 -5.46 2.31
C TYR A 38 -1.75 -4.09 2.97
N ASP A 39 -2.64 -3.75 3.92
CA ASP A 39 -2.58 -2.48 4.66
C ASP A 39 -1.23 -2.35 5.41
N VAL A 40 -0.75 -3.42 6.05
CA VAL A 40 0.57 -3.42 6.73
C VAL A 40 1.71 -3.17 5.75
N ARG A 41 1.66 -3.76 4.55
CA ARG A 41 2.70 -3.54 3.53
C ARG A 41 2.66 -2.13 2.97
N ILE A 42 1.47 -1.58 2.75
CA ILE A 42 1.28 -0.19 2.32
C ILE A 42 1.85 0.76 3.37
N THR A 43 1.49 0.60 4.65
CA THR A 43 2.02 1.46 5.72
C THR A 43 3.53 1.38 5.87
N ALA A 44 4.14 0.19 5.70
CA ALA A 44 5.58 0.04 5.67
C ALA A 44 6.21 0.78 4.48
N GLY A 45 5.65 0.64 3.28
CA GLY A 45 6.09 1.37 2.10
C GLY A 45 5.97 2.89 2.26
N MET A 46 4.87 3.38 2.86
CA MET A 46 4.70 4.80 3.16
C MET A 46 5.76 5.32 4.15
N GLY A 47 6.17 4.50 5.12
CA GLY A 47 7.31 4.80 6.00
C GLY A 47 8.64 4.87 5.24
N GLN A 48 8.82 4.02 4.23
CA GLN A 48 9.99 4.07 3.33
C GLN A 48 9.96 5.34 2.47
N ILE A 49 8.82 5.71 1.87
CA ILE A 49 8.66 6.98 1.13
C ILE A 49 9.11 8.16 1.99
N ARG A 50 8.62 8.22 3.23
CA ARG A 50 9.02 9.29 4.16
C ARG A 50 10.52 9.30 4.41
N THR A 51 11.11 8.14 4.71
CA THR A 51 12.55 8.05 5.00
C THR A 51 13.39 8.43 3.79
N THR A 52 13.04 7.91 2.61
CA THR A 52 13.71 8.23 1.35
C THR A 52 13.55 9.71 0.99
N ALA A 53 12.40 10.32 1.24
CA ALA A 53 12.21 11.75 1.03
C ALA A 53 13.16 12.60 1.89
N GLU A 54 13.34 12.26 3.17
CA GLU A 54 14.31 12.96 4.02
C GLU A 54 15.76 12.75 3.54
N ILE A 55 16.12 11.55 3.06
CA ILE A 55 17.44 11.29 2.47
C ILE A 55 17.67 12.15 1.22
N ILE A 56 16.65 12.26 0.35
CA ILE A 56 16.69 13.11 -0.85
C ILE A 56 16.93 14.55 -0.45
N LYS A 57 16.18 15.07 0.52
CA LYS A 57 16.38 16.44 1.01
C LYS A 57 17.76 16.67 1.61
N ASP A 58 18.32 15.71 2.34
CA ASP A 58 19.67 15.82 2.90
C ASP A 58 20.75 15.81 1.80
N THR A 59 20.52 15.07 0.72
CA THR A 59 21.49 14.92 -0.39
C THR A 59 21.40 16.05 -1.41
N ASP A 60 20.19 16.40 -1.84
CA ASP A 60 19.91 17.32 -2.94
C ASP A 60 19.58 18.74 -2.43
N GLY A 61 19.15 18.87 -1.17
CA GLY A 61 18.75 20.14 -0.54
C GLY A 61 17.27 20.49 -0.68
N ASP A 62 16.51 19.69 -1.43
CA ASP A 62 15.09 19.89 -1.73
C ASP A 62 14.34 18.54 -1.87
N TYR A 63 13.03 18.59 -2.10
CA TYR A 63 12.19 17.41 -2.34
C TYR A 63 11.86 17.20 -3.81
N ASP A 64 12.65 17.71 -4.75
CA ASP A 64 12.25 17.73 -6.16
C ASP A 64 12.04 16.34 -6.75
N ASN A 65 12.86 15.39 -6.31
CA ASN A 65 12.84 14.01 -6.75
C ASN A 65 11.85 13.14 -5.95
N VAL A 66 11.05 13.73 -5.05
CA VAL A 66 9.97 13.07 -4.30
C VAL A 66 8.65 13.21 -5.06
N CYS A 67 8.52 12.44 -6.13
CA CYS A 67 7.39 12.52 -7.05
C CYS A 67 7.22 11.19 -7.80
N LEU A 68 6.07 11.03 -8.45
CA LEU A 68 5.78 9.88 -9.31
C LEU A 68 6.20 10.16 -10.75
N VAL A 69 6.39 9.10 -11.53
CA VAL A 69 6.71 9.21 -12.97
C VAL A 69 5.63 10.03 -13.67
N GLY A 70 6.04 11.12 -14.31
CA GLY A 70 5.13 12.07 -14.98
C GLY A 70 4.54 13.16 -14.07
N SER A 71 4.78 13.13 -12.76
CA SER A 71 4.30 14.12 -11.78
C SER A 71 5.38 15.07 -11.27
N CYS A 72 6.64 14.86 -11.67
CA CYS A 72 7.79 15.68 -11.28
C CYS A 72 7.89 17.01 -12.04
N GLY A 73 7.00 17.31 -12.99
CA GLY A 73 7.10 18.55 -13.77
C GLY A 73 8.44 18.70 -14.52
N THR A 74 8.87 19.93 -14.77
CA THR A 74 10.01 20.20 -15.67
C THR A 74 11.31 20.31 -14.87
N GLY A 75 12.28 19.44 -15.15
CA GLY A 75 13.63 19.52 -14.56
C GLY A 75 13.85 18.63 -13.33
N ALA A 76 12.82 17.91 -12.86
CA ALA A 76 12.95 16.88 -11.83
C ALA A 76 12.51 15.53 -12.38
N VAL A 77 13.11 14.45 -11.85
CA VAL A 77 12.73 13.07 -12.15
C VAL A 77 12.49 12.32 -10.85
N PRO A 78 11.61 11.31 -10.82
CA PRO A 78 11.45 10.50 -9.62
C PRO A 78 12.81 9.90 -9.25
N SER A 79 13.16 9.89 -7.96
CA SER A 79 14.24 9.00 -7.54
C SER A 79 13.85 7.55 -7.85
N SER A 80 14.84 6.72 -8.21
CA SER A 80 14.59 5.30 -8.51
C SER A 80 13.96 4.56 -7.32
N ASP A 81 14.28 4.99 -6.12
CA ASP A 81 13.79 4.40 -4.88
C ASP A 81 12.32 4.75 -4.67
N ILE A 82 11.94 6.03 -4.81
CA ILE A 82 10.53 6.46 -4.72
C ILE A 82 9.69 5.76 -5.79
N ALA A 83 10.19 5.67 -7.02
CA ALA A 83 9.50 4.95 -8.10
C ALA A 83 9.28 3.47 -7.76
N THR A 84 10.31 2.79 -7.26
CA THR A 84 10.23 1.37 -6.89
C THR A 84 9.24 1.15 -5.74
N ILE A 85 9.35 1.95 -4.67
CA ILE A 85 8.45 1.87 -3.52
C ILE A 85 7.00 2.15 -3.94
N ALA A 86 6.77 3.16 -4.79
CA ALA A 86 5.45 3.48 -5.31
C ALA A 86 4.85 2.32 -6.11
N THR A 87 5.64 1.66 -6.96
CA THR A 87 5.17 0.47 -7.69
C THR A 87 4.82 -0.70 -6.76
N ASP A 88 5.61 -0.92 -5.70
CA ASP A 88 5.31 -1.97 -4.73
C ASP A 88 4.02 -1.67 -3.97
N ILE A 89 3.86 -0.44 -3.48
CA ILE A 89 2.66 0.02 -2.79
C ILE A 89 1.41 -0.17 -3.66
N ASN A 90 1.46 0.30 -4.91
CA ASN A 90 0.32 0.20 -5.84
C ASN A 90 0.00 -1.26 -6.19
N SER A 91 0.99 -2.15 -6.22
CA SER A 91 0.76 -3.58 -6.42
C SER A 91 0.03 -4.27 -5.27
N GLN A 92 0.00 -3.66 -4.08
CA GLN A 92 -0.75 -4.16 -2.92
C GLN A 92 -2.17 -3.59 -2.84
N ASN A 93 -2.50 -2.61 -3.68
CA ASN A 93 -3.78 -1.93 -3.64
C ASN A 93 -4.91 -2.88 -4.08
N ALA A 94 -6.02 -2.90 -3.35
CA ALA A 94 -7.16 -3.71 -3.75
C ALA A 94 -7.86 -3.09 -4.97
N THR A 95 -8.49 -3.93 -5.80
CA THR A 95 -9.22 -3.47 -6.98
C THR A 95 -10.25 -2.39 -6.62
N GLY A 96 -10.15 -1.22 -7.25
CA GLY A 96 -11.08 -0.09 -7.05
C GLY A 96 -10.61 0.95 -6.04
N GLN A 97 -9.41 0.83 -5.47
CA GLN A 97 -8.80 1.86 -4.64
C GLN A 97 -7.93 2.82 -5.47
N SER A 98 -7.80 4.07 -5.04
CA SER A 98 -6.88 5.03 -5.66
C SER A 98 -5.44 4.66 -5.36
N ASP A 99 -4.58 4.75 -6.38
CA ASP A 99 -3.14 4.56 -6.26
C ASP A 99 -2.49 5.63 -5.36
N LEU A 100 -1.25 5.35 -4.93
CA LEU A 100 -0.41 6.31 -4.23
C LEU A 100 -0.39 7.63 -4.97
N THR A 101 -0.63 8.71 -4.24
CA THR A 101 -0.55 10.08 -4.75
C THR A 101 0.55 10.81 -3.99
N ILE A 102 1.40 11.54 -4.72
CA ILE A 102 2.47 12.36 -4.15
C ILE A 102 2.34 13.77 -4.71
N PHE A 103 2.29 14.76 -3.84
CA PHE A 103 2.32 16.18 -4.18
C PHE A 103 3.55 16.85 -3.57
N ARG A 104 4.00 17.92 -4.22
CA ARG A 104 5.12 18.76 -3.82
C ARG A 104 4.86 20.22 -4.17
N ASP A 105 5.45 21.14 -3.41
CA ASP A 105 5.16 22.59 -3.45
C ASP A 105 5.68 23.34 -4.69
N SER A 106 6.54 22.70 -5.47
CA SER A 106 6.99 23.23 -6.76
C SER A 106 6.93 22.13 -7.82
N SER A 107 6.52 22.46 -9.05
CA SER A 107 6.55 21.53 -10.20
C SER A 107 7.86 21.62 -10.99
N GLY A 108 8.92 22.14 -10.36
CA GLY A 108 10.21 22.42 -10.98
C GLY A 108 11.33 22.09 -10.01
N VAL A 109 12.23 23.05 -9.82
CA VAL A 109 13.32 22.92 -8.85
C VAL A 109 13.06 23.69 -7.55
N GLY A 110 13.63 23.23 -6.43
CA GLY A 110 13.62 23.89 -5.12
C GLY A 110 12.38 23.61 -4.28
N SER A 111 11.80 22.41 -4.36
CA SER A 111 10.69 22.01 -3.51
C SER A 111 11.06 21.96 -2.02
N THR A 112 10.29 22.65 -1.17
CA THR A 112 10.53 22.70 0.28
C THR A 112 9.59 21.82 1.09
N ALA A 113 8.48 21.38 0.47
CA ALA A 113 7.48 20.54 1.10
C ALA A 113 6.94 19.49 0.12
N TYR A 114 6.66 18.31 0.68
CA TYR A 114 5.95 17.23 0.00
C TYR A 114 4.89 16.63 0.92
N CYS A 115 3.92 15.96 0.31
CA CYS A 115 3.04 15.04 1.00
C CYS A 115 2.72 13.85 0.08
N ALA A 116 2.43 12.71 0.69
CA ALA A 116 2.02 11.52 -0.02
C ALA A 116 0.89 10.83 0.75
N TYR A 117 -0.12 10.36 0.02
CA TYR A 117 -1.19 9.58 0.63
C TYR A 117 -1.69 8.46 -0.27
N ILE A 118 -2.29 7.47 0.36
CA ILE A 118 -2.91 6.33 -0.31
C ILE A 118 -4.16 5.88 0.42
N GLN A 119 -5.13 5.36 -0.34
CA GLN A 119 -6.31 4.71 0.18
C GLN A 119 -6.01 3.26 0.56
N MET A 120 -6.26 2.90 1.81
CA MET A 120 -6.30 1.52 2.32
C MET A 120 -7.75 1.02 2.37
N ASN A 121 -7.97 -0.22 2.82
CA ASN A 121 -9.30 -0.86 2.79
C ASN A 121 -10.45 -0.02 3.36
N THR A 122 -10.23 0.67 4.47
CA THR A 122 -11.27 1.50 5.13
C THR A 122 -10.84 2.92 5.45
N ASN A 123 -9.56 3.22 5.33
CA ASN A 123 -8.93 4.45 5.81
C ASN A 123 -7.88 4.92 4.79
N TYR A 124 -7.29 6.08 5.02
CA TYR A 124 -6.17 6.62 4.26
C TYR A 124 -4.91 6.62 5.12
N TRP A 125 -3.75 6.45 4.51
CA TRP A 125 -2.47 6.69 5.16
C TRP A 125 -1.80 7.88 4.50
N CYS A 126 -1.30 8.82 5.30
CA CYS A 126 -0.66 10.03 4.81
C CYS A 126 0.68 10.26 5.50
N VAL A 127 1.66 10.69 4.73
CA VAL A 127 2.98 11.16 5.19
C VAL A 127 3.30 12.51 4.58
N ASP A 128 4.03 13.35 5.30
CA ASP A 128 4.44 14.66 4.81
C ASP A 128 5.84 15.07 5.28
N SER A 129 6.29 16.19 4.72
CA SER A 129 7.54 16.88 5.06
C SER A 129 7.62 17.42 6.49
N THR A 130 6.53 17.42 7.25
CA THR A 130 6.51 17.76 8.68
C THR A 130 6.72 16.55 9.58
N LEU A 131 7.11 15.42 9.00
CA LEU A 131 7.37 14.16 9.67
C LEU A 131 6.10 13.49 10.24
N ILE A 132 4.92 13.83 9.72
CA ILE A 132 3.70 13.11 10.04
C ILE A 132 3.68 11.76 9.31
N SER A 133 3.16 10.74 9.99
CA SER A 133 2.85 9.43 9.40
C SER A 133 1.69 8.84 10.19
N LYS A 134 0.48 8.98 9.65
CA LYS A 134 -0.76 8.69 10.40
C LYS A 134 -1.87 8.18 9.48
N THR A 135 -2.84 7.50 10.10
CA THR A 135 -4.08 7.06 9.47
C THR A 135 -5.16 8.12 9.56
N TYR A 136 -5.95 8.28 8.50
CA TYR A 136 -7.08 9.21 8.39
C TYR A 136 -8.33 8.45 7.95
N THR A 137 -9.52 8.85 8.41
CA THR A 137 -10.79 8.23 7.99
C THR A 137 -11.36 8.84 6.70
N ASN A 138 -10.91 10.05 6.35
CA ASN A 138 -11.27 10.77 5.13
C ASN A 138 -10.00 11.00 4.29
N VAL A 139 -10.19 11.45 3.04
CA VAL A 139 -9.08 11.90 2.21
C VAL A 139 -8.35 13.04 2.93
N PRO A 140 -7.03 12.92 3.16
CA PRO A 140 -6.25 13.95 3.85
C PRO A 140 -6.10 15.21 2.99
N THR A 141 -5.74 16.33 3.62
CA THR A 141 -5.53 17.63 2.94
C THR A 141 -4.34 17.68 1.96
N CYS A 142 -3.61 16.58 1.78
CA CYS A 142 -2.51 16.45 0.84
C CYS A 142 -2.96 16.65 -0.62
N THR A 143 -2.74 17.84 -1.15
CA THR A 143 -3.17 18.31 -2.47
C THR A 143 -2.09 19.16 -3.14
N ALA A 144 -2.31 19.57 -4.38
CA ALA A 144 -1.41 20.50 -5.07
C ALA A 144 -1.37 21.92 -4.47
N ALA A 145 -2.24 22.23 -3.49
CA ALA A 145 -2.27 23.52 -2.80
C ALA A 145 -1.89 23.43 -1.31
N ASP A 146 -1.90 22.22 -0.74
CA ASP A 146 -1.61 21.97 0.67
C ASP A 146 -0.80 20.67 0.78
N PHE A 147 0.42 20.78 1.29
CA PHE A 147 1.39 19.69 1.37
C PHE A 147 1.47 19.09 2.77
N THR A 148 0.36 19.14 3.51
CA THR A 148 0.27 18.63 4.89
C THR A 148 -0.78 17.55 5.01
N CYS A 149 -0.55 16.63 5.95
CA CYS A 149 -1.48 15.57 6.31
C CYS A 149 -2.37 16.02 7.49
N ASN A 150 -3.54 16.59 7.19
CA ASN A 150 -4.59 16.89 8.17
C ASN A 150 -5.91 16.17 7.87
#